data_AF-A0A8C0MZL5-F1
#
_entry.id   AF-A0A8C0MZL5-F1
#
_cell.length_a   1.000
_cell.length_b   1.000
_cell.length_c   1.000
_cell.angle_alpha   90.00
_cell.angle_beta   90.00
_cell.angle_gamma   90.00
#
_symmetry.space_group_name_H-M   'P 1'
#
loop_
_entity.id
_entity.type
_entity.pdbx_description
1 polymer ?
#
loop_
_entity_poly.entity_id
_entity_poly.type
_entity_poly.pdbx_seq_one_letter_code
_entity_poly.pdbx_strand_id
1 'polypeptide(L)'
;MATFDPAELPELLKLYYRRLFPYAQYYRWLNYGGVIKNYFQHREFSFTLKDDIYIRYQSFSNQRDLEKEMQKMNPYKIDIGAVYSHRPNQHNTVKLGAFQAQEKELVFDIDMTDYDDVRRCCSSADICSKCWTLMTMAIRIIDRALKEDFGFKHRLWVYSGRRGVHCWVCDESVRKLSSAVRSGIVEYLSLVKGGQDVKKKVHLSEKIHPFVSKSINIIKKYFEEYALVDQDILENKETWDKILALVPETIHEKLQQNFQKHHNSLQRWECLKKAISSQDIKNDKCGHWLELEIMLQYCFPRLDINVSKGINHLLKSPFSVHPKTGRISVPIDLQKVDQFDPFTVPTISSICHELDAVSTNDEGKEGNEAESDIKHRTRGTLIY
;
A
#
# COMPACT_ATOMS: atom_id res chain seq x y z
N MET A 1 14.32 4.27 16.76
CA MET A 1 13.99 5.66 16.42
C MET A 1 13.36 6.31 17.63
N ALA A 2 13.74 7.54 17.96
CA ALA A 2 13.04 8.31 18.99
C ALA A 2 11.55 8.41 18.64
N THR A 3 10.68 8.33 19.65
CA THR A 3 9.23 8.45 19.47
C THR A 3 8.93 9.84 18.92
N PHE A 4 8.25 9.91 17.76
CA PHE A 4 7.87 11.17 17.14
C PHE A 4 6.86 11.92 18.03
N ASP A 5 7.12 13.20 18.32
CA ASP A 5 6.20 14.08 19.05
C ASP A 5 5.32 14.88 18.06
N PRO A 6 4.00 14.63 18.00
CA PRO A 6 3.10 15.39 17.15
C PRO A 6 3.03 16.89 17.46
N ALA A 7 3.45 17.34 18.65
CA ALA A 7 3.46 18.74 19.03
C ALA A 7 4.48 19.56 18.22
N GLU A 8 5.57 18.94 17.77
CA GLU A 8 6.61 19.59 16.95
C GLU A 8 6.21 19.72 15.47
N LEU A 9 5.17 18.99 15.06
CA LEU A 9 4.78 18.85 13.66
C LEU A 9 4.53 20.18 12.92
N PRO A 10 3.92 21.23 13.51
CA PRO A 10 3.72 22.51 12.81
C PRO A 10 5.02 23.14 12.30
N GLU A 11 6.05 23.23 13.16
CA GLU A 11 7.33 23.86 12.80
C GLU A 11 8.13 22.96 11.85
N LEU A 12 8.09 21.65 12.08
CA LEU A 12 8.73 20.68 11.20
C LEU A 12 8.13 20.70 9.79
N LEU A 13 6.80 20.75 9.65
CA LEU A 13 6.12 20.83 8.35
C LEU A 13 6.54 22.09 7.57
N LYS A 14 6.64 23.23 8.26
CA LYS A 14 7.08 24.49 7.66
C LYS A 14 8.49 24.38 7.06
N LEU A 15 9.42 23.74 7.78
CA LEU A 15 10.76 23.48 7.28
C LEU A 15 10.76 22.48 6.13
N TYR A 16 10.01 21.38 6.26
CA TYR A 16 9.90 20.33 5.25
C TYR A 16 9.37 20.83 3.91
N TYR A 17 8.24 21.55 3.91
CA TYR A 17 7.67 22.14 2.70
C TYR A 17 8.50 23.30 2.16
N ARG A 18 9.32 23.96 2.97
CA ARG A 18 10.22 25.01 2.48
C ARG A 18 11.46 24.45 1.79
N ARG A 19 12.07 23.40 2.34
CA ARG A 19 13.44 22.97 1.95
C ARG A 19 13.53 21.56 1.37
N LEU A 20 12.63 20.64 1.74
CA LEU A 20 12.83 19.21 1.49
C LEU A 20 11.85 18.64 0.45
N PHE A 21 10.55 18.97 0.54
CA PHE A 21 9.52 18.41 -0.35
C PHE A 21 9.93 18.52 -1.84
N PRO A 22 9.80 17.45 -2.64
CA PRO A 22 10.38 17.38 -3.98
C PRO A 22 9.45 17.97 -5.05
N TYR A 23 9.16 19.28 -4.96
CA TYR A 23 8.18 19.94 -5.84
C TYR A 23 8.44 19.78 -7.33
N ALA A 24 9.71 19.83 -7.77
CA ALA A 24 10.05 19.68 -9.18
C ALA A 24 9.71 18.29 -9.71
N GLN A 25 10.07 17.23 -8.99
CA GLN A 25 9.75 15.85 -9.34
C GLN A 25 8.24 15.60 -9.27
N TYR A 26 7.60 16.12 -8.22
CA TYR A 26 6.17 15.98 -7.98
C TYR A 26 5.34 16.66 -9.08
N TYR A 27 5.71 17.88 -9.49
CA TYR A 27 5.09 18.58 -10.61
C TYR A 27 5.36 17.86 -11.93
N ARG A 28 6.59 17.39 -12.19
CA ARG A 28 6.92 16.60 -13.39
C ARG A 28 6.04 15.35 -13.50
N TRP A 29 5.80 14.65 -12.39
CA TRP A 29 4.90 13.50 -12.34
C TRP A 29 3.47 13.88 -12.70
N LEU A 30 2.86 14.82 -11.97
CA LEU A 30 1.43 15.14 -12.11
C LEU A 30 1.10 15.98 -13.35
N ASN A 31 2.10 16.64 -13.95
CA ASN A 31 1.96 17.35 -15.21
C ASN A 31 2.09 16.43 -16.43
N TYR A 32 2.56 15.19 -16.26
CA TYR A 32 2.70 14.19 -17.33
C TYR A 32 3.38 14.73 -18.60
N GLY A 33 4.49 15.45 -18.42
CA GLY A 33 5.24 16.04 -19.52
C GLY A 33 4.61 17.29 -20.15
N GLY A 34 3.46 17.76 -19.66
CA GLY A 34 2.79 18.97 -20.15
C GLY A 34 2.18 18.82 -21.55
N VAL A 35 2.01 17.58 -22.02
CA VAL A 35 1.50 17.30 -23.38
C VAL A 35 -0.02 17.45 -23.50
N ILE A 36 -0.74 17.33 -22.38
CA ILE A 36 -2.19 17.58 -22.31
C ILE A 36 -2.40 18.95 -21.66
N LYS A 37 -3.08 19.85 -22.37
CA LYS A 37 -3.42 21.18 -21.83
C LYS A 37 -4.25 21.04 -20.56
N ASN A 38 -3.96 21.89 -19.57
CA ASN A 38 -4.69 21.99 -18.31
C ASN A 38 -4.67 20.76 -17.40
N TYR A 39 -3.89 19.71 -17.71
CA TYR A 39 -3.92 18.45 -16.96
C TYR A 39 -3.59 18.63 -15.47
N PHE A 40 -2.51 19.36 -15.18
CA PHE A 40 -2.15 19.69 -13.80
C PHE A 40 -3.13 20.71 -13.19
N GLN A 41 -3.53 21.71 -13.97
CA GLN A 41 -4.39 22.81 -13.50
C GLN A 41 -5.78 22.34 -13.09
N HIS A 42 -6.24 21.23 -13.66
CA HIS A 42 -7.52 20.62 -13.34
C HIS A 42 -7.42 19.46 -12.34
N ARG A 43 -6.23 19.20 -11.80
CA ARG A 43 -6.02 18.19 -10.75
C ARG A 43 -6.57 18.68 -9.42
N GLU A 44 -7.41 17.87 -8.78
CA GLU A 44 -7.82 18.09 -7.40
C GLU A 44 -6.71 17.68 -6.44
N PHE A 45 -6.46 18.56 -5.47
CA PHE A 45 -5.78 18.26 -4.23
C PHE A 45 -6.75 18.49 -3.07
N SER A 46 -6.52 17.75 -1.99
CA SER A 46 -7.15 18.01 -0.70
C SER A 46 -6.08 18.12 0.37
N PHE A 47 -6.28 19.05 1.29
CA PHE A 47 -5.40 19.30 2.42
C PHE A 47 -6.17 19.12 3.73
N THR A 48 -5.57 18.38 4.66
CA THR A 48 -5.97 18.42 6.07
C THR A 48 -5.04 19.36 6.82
N LEU A 49 -5.60 20.36 7.48
CA LEU A 49 -4.88 21.33 8.29
C LEU A 49 -4.95 20.93 9.77
N LYS A 50 -4.54 21.85 10.65
CA LYS A 50 -4.69 21.71 12.10
C LYS A 50 -6.16 21.45 12.47
N ASP A 51 -6.37 20.74 13.57
CA ASP A 51 -7.70 20.37 14.10
C ASP A 51 -8.54 19.53 13.11
N ASP A 52 -7.86 18.76 12.26
CA ASP A 52 -8.44 17.93 11.21
C ASP A 52 -9.37 18.70 10.24
N ILE A 53 -9.17 20.03 10.11
CA ILE A 53 -9.89 20.84 9.12
C ILE A 53 -9.53 20.36 7.72
N TYR A 54 -10.52 19.84 7.03
CA TYR A 54 -10.36 19.19 5.74
C TYR A 54 -10.89 20.06 4.60
N ILE A 55 -10.04 20.38 3.63
CA ILE A 55 -10.37 21.26 2.50
C ILE A 55 -10.18 20.49 1.20
N ARG A 56 -11.24 20.41 0.39
CA ARG A 56 -11.25 19.77 -0.94
C ARG A 56 -11.16 20.77 -2.07
N TYR A 57 -11.08 20.24 -3.29
CA TYR A 57 -11.14 21.00 -4.53
C TYR A 57 -10.09 22.10 -4.62
N GLN A 58 -8.91 21.87 -4.04
CA GLN A 58 -7.74 22.71 -4.28
C GLN A 58 -7.15 22.36 -5.65
N SER A 59 -6.63 23.35 -6.36
CA SER A 59 -5.96 23.16 -7.65
C SER A 59 -5.03 24.34 -7.92
N PHE A 60 -3.93 24.08 -8.63
CA PHE A 60 -2.83 25.04 -8.77
C PHE A 60 -2.49 25.27 -10.24
N SER A 61 -2.10 26.49 -10.58
CA SER A 61 -1.84 26.87 -11.98
C SER A 61 -0.52 26.31 -12.52
N ASN A 62 0.48 26.13 -11.65
CA ASN A 62 1.81 25.64 -11.97
C ASN A 62 2.55 25.21 -10.68
N GLN A 63 3.80 24.76 -10.82
CA GLN A 63 4.65 24.36 -9.69
C GLN A 63 4.82 25.46 -8.63
N ARG A 64 5.07 26.72 -9.04
CA ARG A 64 5.30 27.84 -8.11
C ARG A 64 4.06 28.15 -7.27
N ASP A 65 2.88 28.02 -7.87
CA ASP A 65 1.59 28.22 -7.20
C ASP A 65 1.35 27.14 -6.12
N LEU A 66 1.61 25.87 -6.46
CA LEU A 66 1.57 24.75 -5.51
C LEU A 66 2.57 24.95 -4.36
N GLU A 67 3.82 25.30 -4.69
CA GLU A 67 4.89 25.56 -3.70
C GLU A 67 4.47 26.64 -2.70
N LYS A 68 4.03 27.79 -3.22
CA LYS A 68 3.61 28.94 -2.41
C LYS A 68 2.46 28.57 -1.47
N GLU A 69 1.42 27.91 -1.98
CA GLU A 69 0.24 27.59 -1.17
C GLU A 69 0.52 26.46 -0.17
N MET A 70 1.34 25.47 -0.51
CA MET A 70 1.77 24.43 0.45
C MET A 70 2.61 25.03 1.58
N GLN A 71 3.54 25.95 1.30
CA GLN A 71 4.35 26.62 2.33
C GLN A 71 3.55 27.60 3.18
N LYS A 72 2.47 28.16 2.63
CA LYS A 72 1.54 29.03 3.36
C LYS A 72 0.64 28.22 4.30
N MET A 73 0.05 27.13 3.81
CA MET A 73 -0.92 26.34 4.57
C MET A 73 -0.28 25.30 5.48
N ASN A 74 0.92 24.81 5.15
CA ASN A 74 1.64 23.74 5.86
C ASN A 74 0.72 22.55 6.22
N PRO A 75 0.13 21.86 5.21
CA PRO A 75 -0.88 20.84 5.46
C PRO A 75 -0.31 19.62 6.20
N TYR A 76 -1.09 19.09 7.13
CA TYR A 76 -0.78 17.86 7.89
C TYR A 76 -0.97 16.60 7.05
N LYS A 77 -1.93 16.62 6.11
CA LYS A 77 -2.16 15.54 5.15
C LYS A 77 -2.40 16.15 3.77
N ILE A 78 -1.96 15.45 2.74
CA ILE A 78 -2.18 15.82 1.34
C ILE A 78 -2.77 14.60 0.64
N ASP A 79 -3.91 14.78 -0.01
CA ASP A 79 -4.50 13.77 -0.88
C ASP A 79 -4.57 14.29 -2.32
N ILE A 80 -4.42 13.37 -3.28
CA ILE A 80 -4.48 13.65 -4.71
C ILE A 80 -5.75 13.02 -5.28
N GLY A 81 -6.51 13.81 -6.03
CA GLY A 81 -7.79 13.42 -6.63
C GLY A 81 -7.71 13.29 -8.15
N ALA A 82 -8.86 13.36 -8.80
CA ALA A 82 -8.96 13.28 -10.26
C ALA A 82 -8.46 14.55 -10.96
N VAL A 83 -8.21 14.43 -12.27
CA VAL A 83 -8.26 15.55 -13.21
C VAL A 83 -9.71 15.76 -13.62
N TYR A 84 -10.17 17.00 -13.51
CA TYR A 84 -11.56 17.38 -13.76
C TYR A 84 -11.75 18.12 -15.10
N SER A 85 -13.01 18.26 -15.50
CA SER A 85 -13.40 19.06 -16.67
C SER A 85 -13.07 20.56 -16.54
N HIS A 86 -12.99 21.05 -15.30
CA HIS A 86 -12.66 22.44 -14.96
C HIS A 86 -11.69 22.46 -13.78
N ARG A 87 -11.12 23.63 -13.48
CA ARG A 87 -10.32 23.82 -12.28
C ARG A 87 -11.15 23.50 -11.02
N PRO A 88 -10.71 22.56 -10.16
CA PRO A 88 -11.39 22.25 -8.90
C PRO A 88 -11.67 23.48 -8.04
N ASN A 89 -10.73 24.43 -7.93
CA ASN A 89 -10.93 25.63 -7.12
C ASN A 89 -12.00 26.60 -7.66
N GLN A 90 -12.55 26.34 -8.84
CA GLN A 90 -13.62 27.10 -9.47
C GLN A 90 -14.94 26.31 -9.57
N HIS A 91 -15.01 25.09 -9.04
CA HIS A 91 -16.18 24.19 -9.21
C HIS A 91 -17.54 24.83 -8.86
N ASN A 92 -17.59 25.73 -7.86
CA ASN A 92 -18.80 26.44 -7.46
C ASN A 92 -19.35 27.40 -8.53
N THR A 93 -18.52 27.82 -9.49
CA THR A 93 -18.92 28.70 -10.60
C THR A 93 -19.35 27.92 -11.84
N VAL A 94 -19.13 26.60 -11.85
CA VAL A 94 -19.47 25.71 -12.95
C VAL A 94 -20.93 25.32 -12.85
N LYS A 95 -21.64 25.28 -13.98
CA LYS A 95 -23.04 24.85 -14.03
C LYS A 95 -23.18 23.45 -13.42
N LEU A 96 -24.27 23.24 -12.67
CA LEU A 96 -24.57 21.96 -12.04
C LEU A 96 -24.52 20.82 -13.08
N GLY A 97 -23.79 19.75 -12.78
CA GLY A 97 -23.60 18.60 -13.66
C GLY A 97 -22.47 18.71 -14.69
N ALA A 98 -21.91 19.91 -14.92
CA ALA A 98 -20.80 20.10 -15.86
C ALA A 98 -19.40 19.89 -15.23
N PHE A 99 -19.29 19.98 -13.91
CA PHE A 99 -18.06 19.65 -13.18
C PHE A 99 -17.95 18.13 -12.99
N GLN A 100 -17.04 17.50 -13.75
CA GLN A 100 -16.92 16.05 -13.82
C GLN A 100 -15.47 15.61 -13.72
N ALA A 101 -15.22 14.53 -12.99
CA ALA A 101 -13.91 13.87 -12.96
C ALA A 101 -13.72 13.06 -14.26
N GLN A 102 -12.59 13.27 -14.94
CA GLN A 102 -12.33 12.74 -16.28
C GLN A 102 -11.25 11.68 -16.30
N GLU A 103 -10.16 11.91 -15.57
CA GLU A 103 -9.03 10.99 -15.52
C GLU A 103 -8.47 10.90 -14.11
N LYS A 104 -7.97 9.72 -13.75
CA LYS A 104 -7.17 9.51 -12.54
C LYS A 104 -6.36 8.25 -12.69
N GLU A 105 -5.16 8.25 -12.13
CA GLU A 105 -4.37 7.05 -11.88
C GLU A 105 -5.26 5.94 -11.30
N LEU A 106 -5.08 4.71 -11.78
CA LEU A 106 -5.63 3.54 -11.11
C LEU A 106 -4.79 3.33 -9.85
N VAL A 107 -5.47 3.27 -8.71
CA VAL A 107 -4.79 3.17 -7.42
C VAL A 107 -5.24 1.95 -6.67
N PHE A 108 -4.33 1.38 -5.89
CA PHE A 108 -4.62 0.31 -4.93
C PHE A 108 -4.12 0.76 -3.56
N ASP A 109 -4.90 0.47 -2.53
CA ASP A 109 -4.55 0.69 -1.13
C ASP A 109 -4.65 -0.65 -0.41
N ILE A 110 -3.55 -1.03 0.25
CA ILE A 110 -3.41 -2.28 0.98
C ILE A 110 -2.98 -1.92 2.40
N ASP A 111 -3.89 -2.05 3.36
CA ASP A 111 -3.65 -1.77 4.77
C ASP A 111 -3.57 -3.07 5.59
N MET A 112 -2.65 -3.12 6.57
CA MET A 112 -2.48 -4.26 7.45
C MET A 112 -3.73 -4.61 8.28
N THR A 113 -4.65 -3.67 8.53
CA THR A 113 -5.89 -3.98 9.28
C THR A 113 -6.76 -5.03 8.61
N ASP A 114 -6.69 -5.15 7.28
CA ASP A 114 -7.47 -6.14 6.54
C ASP A 114 -6.95 -7.58 6.72
N TYR A 115 -5.88 -7.73 7.50
CA TYR A 115 -5.24 -9.00 7.84
C TYR A 115 -5.38 -9.34 9.33
N ASP A 116 -6.14 -8.57 10.11
CA ASP A 116 -6.33 -8.80 11.56
C ASP A 116 -6.86 -10.20 11.89
N ASP A 117 -7.56 -10.86 10.96
CA ASP A 117 -8.08 -12.21 11.12
C ASP A 117 -7.03 -13.32 10.92
N VAL A 118 -5.88 -13.01 10.30
CA VAL A 118 -4.85 -14.00 9.93
C VAL A 118 -3.47 -13.74 10.53
N ARG A 119 -3.26 -12.58 11.17
CA ARG A 119 -2.00 -12.24 11.83
C ARG A 119 -2.12 -12.41 13.34
N ARG A 120 -1.06 -12.91 13.97
CA ARG A 120 -0.99 -13.20 15.41
C ARG A 120 -0.02 -12.29 16.16
N CYS A 121 0.93 -11.69 15.45
CA CYS A 121 2.02 -10.92 16.07
C CYS A 121 1.63 -9.49 16.48
N CYS A 122 0.58 -8.93 15.89
CA CYS A 122 0.12 -7.55 16.13
C CYS A 122 -1.40 -7.49 15.98
N SER A 123 -2.02 -6.42 16.48
CA SER A 123 -3.46 -6.17 16.33
C SER A 123 -3.72 -4.76 15.81
N SER A 124 -4.83 -4.59 15.08
CA SER A 124 -5.33 -3.29 14.64
C SER A 124 -4.29 -2.43 13.94
N ALA A 125 -3.75 -1.41 14.60
CA ALA A 125 -2.90 -0.42 13.95
C ALA A 125 -1.40 -0.66 14.08
N ASP A 126 -1.02 -1.67 14.85
CA ASP A 126 0.37 -2.00 15.08
C ASP A 126 0.89 -2.92 13.98
N ILE A 127 2.19 -2.80 13.71
CA ILE A 127 2.92 -3.63 12.76
C ILE A 127 4.27 -4.03 13.37
N CYS A 128 4.81 -5.16 12.93
CA CYS A 128 6.18 -5.58 13.19
C CYS A 128 6.80 -6.15 11.91
N SER A 129 8.08 -6.50 11.94
CA SER A 129 8.79 -7.06 10.78
C SER A 129 8.11 -8.33 10.25
N LYS A 130 7.56 -9.16 11.15
CA LYS A 130 6.86 -10.40 10.79
C LYS A 130 5.66 -10.18 9.88
N CYS A 131 4.73 -9.29 10.26
CA CYS A 131 3.54 -9.04 9.44
C CYS A 131 3.84 -8.16 8.23
N TRP A 132 4.94 -7.40 8.23
CA TRP A 132 5.33 -6.61 7.06
C TRP A 132 5.56 -7.47 5.80
N THR A 133 5.94 -8.74 5.98
CA THR A 133 6.02 -9.72 4.89
C THR A 133 4.72 -9.85 4.08
N LEU A 134 3.55 -9.56 4.67
CA LEU A 134 2.28 -9.48 3.94
C LEU A 134 2.29 -8.36 2.89
N MET A 135 2.86 -7.19 3.21
CA MET A 135 2.99 -6.09 2.24
C MET A 135 3.97 -6.46 1.14
N THR A 136 5.09 -7.12 1.47
CA THR A 136 6.05 -7.63 0.48
C THR A 136 5.38 -8.60 -0.50
N MET A 137 4.63 -9.59 0.00
CA MET A 137 3.88 -10.51 -0.84
C MET A 137 2.81 -9.80 -1.67
N ALA A 138 2.07 -8.86 -1.07
CA ALA A 138 1.05 -8.06 -1.75
C ALA A 138 1.63 -7.25 -2.93
N ILE A 139 2.73 -6.53 -2.72
CA ILE A 139 3.44 -5.79 -3.78
C ILE A 139 3.83 -6.74 -4.91
N ARG A 140 4.49 -7.86 -4.58
CA ARG A 140 4.97 -8.81 -5.59
C ARG A 140 3.83 -9.41 -6.41
N ILE A 141 2.72 -9.79 -5.77
CA ILE A 141 1.56 -10.41 -6.43
C ILE A 141 0.89 -9.40 -7.36
N ILE A 142 0.58 -8.21 -6.85
CA ILE A 142 -0.15 -7.19 -7.60
C ILE A 142 0.73 -6.59 -8.69
N ASP A 143 1.97 -6.20 -8.40
CA ASP A 143 2.87 -5.60 -9.40
C ASP A 143 3.12 -6.55 -10.58
N ARG A 144 3.34 -7.84 -10.29
CA ARG A 144 3.49 -8.87 -11.32
C ARG A 144 2.26 -8.92 -12.22
N ALA A 145 1.05 -8.94 -11.67
CA ALA A 145 -0.17 -8.99 -12.47
C ALA A 145 -0.37 -7.71 -13.29
N LEU A 146 -0.17 -6.54 -12.70
CA LEU A 146 -0.26 -5.24 -13.39
C LEU A 146 0.74 -5.18 -14.55
N LYS A 147 1.96 -5.68 -14.37
CA LYS A 147 3.01 -5.70 -15.38
C LYS A 147 2.80 -6.76 -16.46
N GLU A 148 2.63 -8.02 -16.07
CA GLU A 148 2.63 -9.17 -16.99
C GLU A 148 1.25 -9.45 -17.60
N ASP A 149 0.18 -9.33 -16.80
CA ASP A 149 -1.15 -9.73 -17.23
C ASP A 149 -1.87 -8.56 -17.91
N PHE A 150 -1.68 -7.33 -17.39
CA PHE A 150 -2.29 -6.11 -17.94
C PHE A 150 -1.36 -5.28 -18.84
N GLY A 151 -0.05 -5.52 -18.82
CA GLY A 151 0.91 -4.76 -19.62
C GLY A 151 1.14 -3.31 -19.16
N PHE A 152 0.73 -2.96 -17.94
CA PHE A 152 0.92 -1.61 -17.39
C PHE A 152 2.39 -1.37 -17.10
N LYS A 153 2.94 -0.23 -17.54
CA LYS A 153 4.37 0.07 -17.53
C LYS A 153 4.79 1.00 -16.40
N HIS A 154 3.91 1.92 -15.98
CA HIS A 154 4.24 2.98 -15.04
C HIS A 154 3.53 2.74 -13.70
N ARG A 155 4.19 2.02 -12.79
CA ARG A 155 3.64 1.64 -11.49
C ARG A 155 4.54 2.23 -10.39
N LEU A 156 3.97 3.08 -9.54
CA LEU A 156 4.66 3.70 -8.42
C LEU A 156 4.10 3.15 -7.12
N TRP A 157 4.88 2.34 -6.42
CA TRP A 157 4.55 1.84 -5.08
C TRP A 157 5.07 2.80 -4.02
N VAL A 158 4.26 3.07 -3.00
CA VAL A 158 4.51 4.11 -2.01
C VAL A 158 4.10 3.61 -0.64
N TYR A 159 4.95 3.81 0.35
CA TYR A 159 4.61 3.52 1.74
C TYR A 159 3.54 4.48 2.26
N SER A 160 2.54 3.98 2.99
CA SER A 160 1.44 4.82 3.51
C SER A 160 1.84 5.76 4.66
N GLY A 161 3.07 5.61 5.17
CA GLY A 161 3.59 6.33 6.34
C GLY A 161 3.29 5.62 7.67
N ARG A 162 2.58 4.49 7.65
CA ARG A 162 2.30 3.70 8.86
C ARG A 162 2.32 2.20 8.62
N ARG A 163 1.27 1.63 8.04
CA ARG A 163 0.98 0.18 8.09
C ARG A 163 0.52 -0.41 6.76
N GLY A 164 0.71 0.30 5.67
CA GLY A 164 0.22 -0.12 4.37
C GLY A 164 1.06 0.43 3.25
N VAL A 165 0.65 0.07 2.04
CA VAL A 165 1.30 0.49 0.79
C VAL A 165 0.24 0.87 -0.23
N HIS A 166 0.55 1.89 -1.02
CA HIS A 166 -0.27 2.35 -2.12
C HIS A 166 0.42 2.06 -3.45
N CYS A 167 -0.32 1.71 -4.47
CA CYS A 167 0.18 1.62 -5.83
C CYS A 167 -0.52 2.67 -6.71
N TRP A 168 0.25 3.43 -7.48
CA TRP A 168 -0.24 4.38 -8.48
C TRP A 168 0.13 3.89 -9.88
N VAL A 169 -0.85 3.44 -10.65
CA VAL A 169 -0.66 3.06 -12.06
C VAL A 169 -0.95 4.25 -12.95
N CYS A 170 0.09 4.71 -13.63
CA CYS A 170 0.18 6.04 -14.22
C CYS A 170 0.23 6.02 -15.76
N ASP A 171 0.07 4.87 -16.42
CA ASP A 171 -0.02 4.77 -17.87
C ASP A 171 -1.17 5.64 -18.41
N GLU A 172 -0.96 6.32 -19.54
CA GLU A 172 -1.95 7.25 -20.11
C GLU A 172 -3.30 6.59 -20.39
N SER A 173 -3.29 5.39 -20.96
CA SER A 173 -4.51 4.60 -21.20
C SER A 173 -5.21 4.21 -19.89
N VAL A 174 -4.45 3.96 -18.83
CA VAL A 174 -4.98 3.57 -17.52
C VAL A 174 -5.66 4.74 -16.83
N ARG A 175 -5.12 5.96 -16.96
CA ARG A 175 -5.73 7.15 -16.34
C ARG A 175 -7.14 7.45 -16.87
N LYS A 176 -7.42 7.03 -18.12
CA LYS A 176 -8.71 7.19 -18.82
C LYS A 176 -9.71 6.06 -18.57
N LEU A 177 -9.37 5.04 -17.78
CA LEU A 177 -10.28 3.93 -17.53
C LEU A 177 -11.54 4.38 -16.79
N SER A 178 -12.69 3.87 -17.25
CA SER A 178 -13.97 4.04 -16.58
C SER A 178 -14.02 3.25 -15.27
N SER A 179 -14.91 3.66 -14.35
CA SER A 179 -15.12 2.95 -13.09
C SER A 179 -15.47 1.47 -13.30
N ALA A 180 -16.21 1.13 -14.37
CA ALA A 180 -16.56 -0.26 -14.70
C ALA A 180 -15.32 -1.11 -15.03
N VAL A 181 -14.40 -0.58 -15.84
CA VAL A 181 -13.14 -1.29 -16.17
C VAL A 181 -12.25 -1.41 -14.93
N ARG A 182 -12.18 -0.36 -14.10
CA ARG A 182 -11.45 -0.41 -12.82
C ARG A 182 -11.99 -1.50 -11.91
N SER A 183 -13.32 -1.61 -11.77
CA SER A 183 -13.94 -2.70 -11.02
C SER A 183 -13.58 -4.07 -11.58
N GLY A 184 -13.58 -4.24 -12.90
CA GLY A 184 -13.17 -5.50 -13.54
C GLY A 184 -11.72 -5.89 -13.24
N ILE A 185 -10.81 -4.92 -13.19
CA ILE A 185 -9.40 -5.15 -12.79
C ILE A 185 -9.32 -5.60 -11.33
N VAL A 186 -10.06 -4.94 -10.42
CA VAL A 186 -10.07 -5.33 -9.01
C VAL A 186 -10.65 -6.72 -8.82
N GLU A 187 -11.74 -7.06 -9.51
CA GLU A 187 -12.35 -8.40 -9.46
C GLU A 187 -11.37 -9.48 -9.97
N TYR A 188 -10.62 -9.20 -11.04
CA TYR A 188 -9.56 -10.10 -11.52
C TYR A 188 -8.48 -10.34 -10.44
N LEU A 189 -8.11 -9.29 -9.71
CA LEU A 189 -7.05 -9.34 -8.70
C LEU A 189 -7.52 -9.83 -7.32
N SER A 190 -8.82 -10.05 -7.11
CA SER A 190 -9.39 -10.34 -5.78
C SER A 190 -9.72 -11.82 -5.60
N LEU A 191 -8.99 -12.51 -4.72
CA LEU A 191 -9.22 -13.92 -4.37
C LEU A 191 -9.78 -14.12 -2.95
N VAL A 192 -9.58 -13.15 -2.05
CA VAL A 192 -10.08 -13.18 -0.67
C VAL A 192 -11.32 -12.31 -0.60
N LYS A 193 -12.49 -12.91 -0.38
CA LYS A 193 -13.78 -12.20 -0.33
C LYS A 193 -14.54 -12.56 0.94
N GLY A 194 -15.12 -11.56 1.60
CA GLY A 194 -15.92 -11.74 2.81
C GLY A 194 -15.45 -10.90 3.99
N GLY A 195 -16.41 -10.38 4.77
CA GLY A 195 -16.16 -9.59 5.97
C GLY A 195 -15.76 -10.44 7.18
N GLN A 196 -15.89 -9.87 8.39
CA GLN A 196 -15.53 -10.55 9.65
C GLN A 196 -16.38 -11.81 9.92
N ASP A 197 -17.63 -11.83 9.43
CA ASP A 197 -18.57 -12.95 9.63
C ASP A 197 -18.25 -14.17 8.75
N VAL A 198 -17.43 -14.00 7.71
CA VAL A 198 -17.10 -15.07 6.75
C VAL A 198 -15.80 -15.75 7.17
N LYS A 199 -15.91 -16.98 7.68
CA LYS A 199 -14.75 -17.78 8.13
C LYS A 199 -13.84 -18.19 6.98
N LYS A 200 -14.41 -18.81 5.93
CA LYS A 200 -13.67 -19.24 4.73
C LYS A 200 -13.88 -18.22 3.63
N LYS A 201 -12.81 -17.51 3.26
CA LYS A 201 -12.85 -16.35 2.35
C LYS A 201 -12.30 -16.64 0.95
N VAL A 202 -11.75 -17.83 0.75
CA VAL A 202 -11.17 -18.26 -0.51
C VAL A 202 -11.84 -19.55 -0.95
N HIS A 203 -12.35 -19.52 -2.18
CA HIS A 203 -12.96 -20.65 -2.86
C HIS A 203 -12.37 -20.73 -4.27
N LEU A 204 -11.57 -21.75 -4.52
CA LEU A 204 -10.95 -21.97 -5.83
C LEU A 204 -11.85 -22.79 -6.75
N SER A 205 -11.82 -22.46 -8.03
CA SER A 205 -12.47 -23.25 -9.09
C SER A 205 -11.67 -24.50 -9.44
N GLU A 206 -12.33 -25.52 -10.01
CA GLU A 206 -11.66 -26.77 -10.44
C GLU A 206 -10.50 -26.52 -11.41
N LYS A 207 -10.64 -25.51 -12.29
CA LYS A 207 -9.56 -25.04 -13.16
C LYS A 207 -8.90 -23.83 -12.53
N ILE A 208 -7.60 -23.92 -12.31
CA ILE A 208 -6.81 -22.80 -11.76
C ILE A 208 -6.42 -21.82 -12.85
N HIS A 209 -6.84 -20.59 -12.67
CA HIS A 209 -6.43 -19.48 -13.51
C HIS A 209 -4.91 -19.22 -13.35
N PRO A 210 -4.16 -18.90 -14.43
CA PRO A 210 -2.72 -18.62 -14.34
C PRO A 210 -2.36 -17.55 -13.29
N PHE A 211 -3.20 -16.53 -13.10
CA PHE A 211 -3.04 -15.53 -12.03
C PHE A 211 -2.92 -16.17 -10.64
N VAL A 212 -3.80 -17.11 -10.32
CA VAL A 212 -3.86 -17.79 -9.03
C VAL A 212 -2.60 -18.64 -8.84
N SER A 213 -2.24 -19.44 -9.85
CA SER A 213 -1.03 -20.27 -9.83
C SER A 213 0.25 -19.43 -9.64
N LYS A 214 0.41 -18.34 -10.41
CA LYS A 214 1.55 -17.44 -10.28
C LYS A 214 1.60 -16.75 -8.91
N SER A 215 0.44 -16.39 -8.34
CA SER A 215 0.36 -15.77 -7.01
C SER A 215 0.75 -16.75 -5.91
N ILE A 216 0.28 -17.99 -5.98
CA ILE A 216 0.67 -19.08 -5.08
C ILE A 216 2.19 -19.31 -5.14
N ASN A 217 2.79 -19.30 -6.33
CA ASN A 217 4.23 -19.49 -6.46
C ASN A 217 5.05 -18.38 -5.81
N ILE A 218 4.50 -17.16 -5.70
CA ILE A 218 5.10 -16.09 -4.90
C ILE A 218 4.93 -16.42 -3.41
N ILE A 219 3.71 -16.72 -2.96
CA ILE A 219 3.41 -17.02 -1.55
C ILE A 219 4.27 -18.19 -1.03
N LYS A 220 4.44 -19.26 -1.82
CA LYS A 220 5.25 -20.43 -1.47
C LYS A 220 6.69 -20.10 -1.08
N LYS A 221 7.27 -19.02 -1.60
CA LYS A 221 8.64 -18.58 -1.26
C LYS A 221 8.75 -18.04 0.16
N TYR A 222 7.65 -17.52 0.71
CA TYR A 222 7.60 -16.89 2.04
C TYR A 222 6.85 -17.73 3.05
N PHE A 223 5.97 -18.63 2.61
CA PHE A 223 4.96 -19.25 3.47
C PHE A 223 5.53 -19.99 4.68
N GLU A 224 6.62 -20.73 4.50
CA GLU A 224 7.22 -21.49 5.61
C GLU A 224 7.73 -20.55 6.71
N GLU A 225 8.59 -19.60 6.35
CA GLU A 225 9.15 -18.61 7.28
C GLU A 225 8.05 -17.71 7.86
N TYR A 226 7.20 -17.15 7.02
CA TYR A 226 6.15 -16.23 7.45
C TYR A 226 5.05 -16.92 8.27
N ALA A 227 4.38 -17.94 7.71
CA ALA A 227 3.18 -18.49 8.31
C ALA A 227 3.51 -19.51 9.41
N LEU A 228 4.49 -20.37 9.17
CA LEU A 228 4.77 -21.52 10.07
C LEU A 228 5.79 -21.18 11.15
N VAL A 229 6.73 -20.26 10.90
CA VAL A 229 7.74 -19.84 11.90
C VAL A 229 7.33 -18.53 12.57
N ASP A 230 7.12 -17.46 11.80
CA ASP A 230 6.91 -16.13 12.36
C ASP A 230 5.53 -15.94 13.01
N GLN A 231 4.48 -16.34 12.29
CA GLN A 231 3.10 -16.29 12.79
C GLN A 231 2.73 -17.54 13.59
N ASP A 232 3.43 -18.66 13.39
CA ASP A 232 3.15 -19.96 14.03
C ASP A 232 1.65 -20.31 13.97
N ILE A 233 1.05 -20.29 12.78
CA ILE A 233 -0.43 -20.36 12.61
C ILE A 233 -1.08 -21.67 13.10
N LEU A 234 -0.29 -22.68 13.45
CA LEU A 234 -0.73 -23.96 14.01
C LEU A 234 -0.13 -24.23 15.39
N GLU A 235 0.34 -23.22 16.14
CA GLU A 235 1.02 -23.35 17.44
C GLU A 235 0.24 -24.18 18.48
N ASN A 236 -1.06 -23.92 18.60
CA ASN A 236 -1.91 -24.46 19.66
C ASN A 236 -3.35 -24.62 19.19
N LYS A 237 -4.20 -25.20 20.05
CA LYS A 237 -5.59 -25.51 19.72
C LYS A 237 -6.39 -24.33 19.20
N GLU A 238 -6.29 -23.19 19.86
CA GLU A 238 -7.01 -21.98 19.44
C GLU A 238 -6.63 -21.58 18.00
N THR A 239 -5.35 -21.67 17.67
CA THR A 239 -4.82 -21.24 16.36
C THR A 239 -5.13 -22.23 15.26
N TRP A 240 -4.89 -23.53 15.48
CA TRP A 240 -5.19 -24.52 14.45
C TRP A 240 -6.69 -24.71 14.26
N ASP A 241 -7.55 -24.44 15.27
CA ASP A 241 -9.00 -24.52 15.11
C ASP A 241 -9.49 -23.48 14.08
N LYS A 242 -8.78 -22.34 13.93
CA LYS A 242 -9.04 -21.37 12.84
C LYS A 242 -8.71 -21.95 11.46
N ILE A 243 -7.66 -22.77 11.35
CA ILE A 243 -7.32 -23.49 10.11
C ILE A 243 -8.31 -24.64 9.85
N LEU A 244 -8.72 -25.36 10.89
CA LEU A 244 -9.73 -26.42 10.78
C LEU A 244 -11.06 -25.87 10.25
N ALA A 245 -11.44 -24.65 10.63
CA ALA A 245 -12.62 -23.97 10.09
C ALA A 245 -12.56 -23.71 8.57
N LEU A 246 -11.40 -23.89 7.92
CA LEU A 246 -11.21 -23.72 6.48
C LEU A 246 -11.26 -25.04 5.69
N VAL A 247 -11.27 -26.19 6.38
CA VAL A 247 -11.26 -27.52 5.76
C VAL A 247 -12.52 -28.32 6.12
N PRO A 248 -12.90 -29.35 5.34
CA PRO A 248 -14.09 -30.14 5.61
C PRO A 248 -14.05 -30.83 6.99
N GLU A 249 -15.20 -30.91 7.67
CA GLU A 249 -15.34 -31.54 8.99
C GLU A 249 -14.89 -33.02 8.99
N THR A 250 -14.99 -33.68 7.85
CA THR A 250 -14.60 -35.10 7.67
C THR A 250 -13.13 -35.40 7.95
N ILE A 251 -12.25 -34.39 7.97
CA ILE A 251 -10.83 -34.57 8.35
C ILE A 251 -10.48 -33.98 9.73
N HIS A 252 -11.42 -33.37 10.44
CA HIS A 252 -11.14 -32.64 11.68
C HIS A 252 -10.61 -33.57 12.78
N GLU A 253 -11.26 -34.71 13.04
CA GLU A 253 -10.83 -35.65 14.08
C GLU A 253 -9.41 -36.16 13.83
N LYS A 254 -9.11 -36.57 12.60
CA LYS A 254 -7.78 -37.04 12.18
C LYS A 254 -6.73 -35.94 12.35
N LEU A 255 -7.04 -34.71 11.95
CA LEU A 255 -6.12 -33.58 12.08
C LEU A 255 -5.90 -33.21 13.55
N GLN A 256 -6.94 -33.14 14.37
CA GLN A 256 -6.81 -32.81 15.80
C GLN A 256 -5.95 -33.84 16.54
N GLN A 257 -6.17 -35.13 16.31
CA GLN A 257 -5.33 -36.18 16.90
C GLN A 257 -3.87 -36.09 16.44
N ASN A 258 -3.62 -35.77 15.17
CA ASN A 258 -2.26 -35.61 14.66
C ASN A 258 -1.60 -34.34 15.19
N PHE A 259 -2.30 -33.21 15.27
CA PHE A 259 -1.75 -31.94 15.75
C PHE A 259 -1.34 -32.01 17.22
N GLN A 260 -2.06 -32.79 18.04
CA GLN A 260 -1.69 -33.07 19.43
C GLN A 260 -0.39 -33.89 19.56
N LYS A 261 -0.05 -34.70 18.55
CA LYS A 261 1.19 -35.52 18.54
C LYS A 261 2.43 -34.75 18.09
N HIS A 262 2.26 -33.57 17.49
CA HIS A 262 3.36 -32.78 16.93
C HIS A 262 3.63 -31.53 17.76
N HIS A 263 4.88 -31.05 17.69
CA HIS A 263 5.37 -30.00 18.59
C HIS A 263 5.43 -28.61 17.95
N ASN A 264 5.40 -28.51 16.62
CA ASN A 264 5.51 -27.22 15.92
C ASN A 264 4.62 -27.14 14.66
N SER A 265 4.42 -25.92 14.17
CA SER A 265 3.62 -25.66 12.97
C SER A 265 4.14 -26.35 11.71
N LEU A 266 5.45 -26.52 11.55
CA LEU A 266 6.04 -27.20 10.39
C LEU A 266 5.55 -28.66 10.29
N GLN A 267 5.67 -29.42 11.38
CA GLN A 267 5.21 -30.82 11.43
C GLN A 267 3.69 -30.93 11.24
N ARG A 268 2.94 -30.02 11.86
CA ARG A 268 1.47 -29.98 11.74
C ARG A 268 1.04 -29.64 10.30
N TRP A 269 1.75 -28.75 9.62
CA TRP A 269 1.51 -28.41 8.23
C TRP A 269 1.74 -29.60 7.29
N GLU A 270 2.82 -30.36 7.48
CA GLU A 270 3.06 -31.60 6.72
C GLU A 270 1.95 -32.63 6.91
N CYS A 271 1.46 -32.78 8.15
CA CYS A 271 0.33 -33.65 8.45
C CYS A 271 -0.98 -33.16 7.81
N LEU A 272 -1.20 -31.85 7.77
CA LEU A 272 -2.33 -31.24 7.07
C LEU A 272 -2.27 -31.54 5.57
N LYS A 273 -1.12 -31.33 4.92
CA LYS A 273 -0.93 -31.66 3.50
C LYS A 273 -1.20 -33.15 3.20
N LYS A 274 -0.69 -34.05 4.05
CA LYS A 274 -0.92 -35.50 3.91
C LYS A 274 -2.38 -35.87 4.10
N ALA A 275 -3.06 -35.32 5.11
CA ALA A 275 -4.46 -35.61 5.37
C ALA A 275 -5.36 -35.17 4.20
N ILE A 276 -5.11 -33.96 3.69
CA ILE A 276 -5.79 -33.41 2.52
C ILE A 276 -5.55 -34.24 1.26
N SER A 277 -4.32 -34.70 1.04
CA SER A 277 -3.97 -35.54 -0.11
C SER A 277 -4.54 -36.97 -0.02
N SER A 278 -4.76 -37.47 1.21
CA SER A 278 -5.27 -38.83 1.47
C SER A 278 -6.79 -38.97 1.37
N GLN A 279 -7.53 -37.88 1.21
CA GLN A 279 -8.96 -37.98 0.95
C GLN A 279 -9.19 -38.35 -0.52
N ASP A 280 -9.44 -39.64 -0.75
CA ASP A 280 -10.18 -40.16 -1.92
C ASP A 280 -11.63 -39.63 -1.87
N ILE A 281 -11.80 -38.34 -2.16
CA ILE A 281 -13.10 -37.86 -2.62
C ILE A 281 -13.22 -38.44 -4.02
N LYS A 282 -14.30 -39.20 -4.29
CA LYS A 282 -14.61 -39.92 -5.53
C LYS A 282 -14.56 -39.12 -6.86
N ASN A 283 -14.04 -37.89 -6.85
CA ASN A 283 -13.60 -37.09 -7.98
C ASN A 283 -12.19 -36.53 -7.69
N ASP A 284 -11.20 -37.11 -8.35
CA ASP A 284 -9.73 -37.11 -8.20
C ASP A 284 -8.98 -35.74 -8.23
N LYS A 285 -9.58 -34.63 -7.77
CA LYS A 285 -8.99 -33.29 -7.96
C LYS A 285 -9.14 -32.30 -6.80
N CYS A 286 -9.82 -32.63 -5.70
CA CYS A 286 -10.20 -31.63 -4.70
C CYS A 286 -9.15 -31.33 -3.62
N GLY A 287 -8.27 -32.29 -3.29
CA GLY A 287 -7.33 -32.16 -2.16
C GLY A 287 -6.37 -30.97 -2.28
N HIS A 288 -5.65 -30.85 -3.39
CA HIS A 288 -4.63 -29.80 -3.53
C HIS A 288 -5.18 -28.36 -3.37
N TRP A 289 -6.47 -28.14 -3.65
CA TRP A 289 -7.08 -26.81 -3.50
C TRP A 289 -7.15 -26.33 -2.06
N LEU A 290 -7.38 -27.22 -1.09
CA LEU A 290 -7.53 -26.81 0.31
C LEU A 290 -6.24 -26.20 0.86
N GLU A 291 -5.08 -26.78 0.54
CA GLU A 291 -3.78 -26.21 0.88
C GLU A 291 -3.64 -24.80 0.30
N LEU A 292 -3.95 -24.66 -0.99
CA LEU A 292 -3.83 -23.40 -1.71
C LEU A 292 -4.80 -22.32 -1.19
N GLU A 293 -6.03 -22.70 -0.85
CA GLU A 293 -7.03 -21.81 -0.27
C GLU A 293 -6.59 -21.27 1.10
N ILE A 294 -5.98 -22.12 1.94
CA ILE A 294 -5.42 -21.69 3.22
C ILE A 294 -4.26 -20.71 2.99
N MET A 295 -3.32 -21.05 2.10
CA MET A 295 -2.19 -20.16 1.78
C MET A 295 -2.67 -18.80 1.28
N LEU A 296 -3.65 -18.79 0.36
CA LEU A 296 -4.24 -17.56 -0.16
C LEU A 296 -4.94 -16.77 0.94
N GLN A 297 -5.76 -17.39 1.78
CA GLN A 297 -6.45 -16.69 2.85
C GLN A 297 -5.47 -16.01 3.82
N TYR A 298 -4.36 -16.67 4.17
CA TYR A 298 -3.39 -16.11 5.11
C TYR A 298 -2.43 -15.09 4.49
N CYS A 299 -2.15 -15.16 3.19
CA CYS A 299 -1.04 -14.41 2.59
C CYS A 299 -1.42 -13.51 1.41
N PHE A 300 -2.56 -13.73 0.76
CA PHE A 300 -2.94 -13.01 -0.45
C PHE A 300 -3.42 -11.58 -0.13
N PRO A 301 -3.19 -10.59 -1.00
CA PRO A 301 -3.63 -9.23 -0.80
C PRO A 301 -5.15 -9.09 -0.65
N ARG A 302 -5.58 -8.29 0.34
CA ARG A 302 -6.95 -7.79 0.43
C ARG A 302 -6.99 -6.42 -0.22
N LEU A 303 -7.90 -6.23 -1.17
CA LEU A 303 -8.01 -4.98 -1.92
C LEU A 303 -9.30 -4.26 -1.54
N ASP A 304 -9.21 -2.99 -1.16
CA ASP A 304 -10.41 -2.14 -1.05
C ASP A 304 -10.86 -1.69 -2.46
N ILE A 305 -11.94 -2.31 -2.94
CA ILE A 305 -12.54 -1.99 -4.24
C ILE A 305 -13.00 -0.53 -4.32
N ASN A 306 -13.39 0.10 -3.21
CA ASN A 306 -13.91 1.46 -3.21
C ASN A 306 -12.83 2.49 -3.55
N VAL A 307 -11.59 2.24 -3.13
CA VAL A 307 -10.42 3.08 -3.44
C VAL A 307 -10.10 3.01 -4.93
N SER A 308 -10.22 1.81 -5.51
CA SER A 308 -9.78 1.52 -6.87
C SER A 308 -10.83 1.88 -7.93
N LYS A 309 -12.13 1.73 -7.62
CA LYS A 309 -13.24 1.92 -8.58
C LYS A 309 -13.56 3.39 -8.87
N GLY A 310 -13.46 4.26 -7.86
CA GLY A 310 -13.92 5.64 -7.92
C GLY A 310 -12.92 6.54 -8.64
N ILE A 311 -13.31 7.12 -9.77
CA ILE A 311 -12.43 8.05 -10.48
C ILE A 311 -12.11 9.31 -9.66
N ASN A 312 -13.04 9.77 -8.82
CA ASN A 312 -12.88 10.92 -7.93
C ASN A 312 -12.35 10.56 -6.52
N HIS A 313 -11.95 9.30 -6.30
CA HIS A 313 -11.41 8.87 -5.02
C HIS A 313 -10.08 9.59 -4.74
N LEU A 314 -9.95 10.12 -3.53
CA LEU A 314 -8.75 10.80 -3.04
C LEU A 314 -7.85 9.79 -2.35
N LEU A 315 -6.55 9.79 -2.69
CA LEU A 315 -5.57 8.94 -2.03
C LEU A 315 -4.37 9.77 -1.57
N LYS A 316 -3.82 9.39 -0.42
CA LYS A 316 -2.68 10.07 0.20
C LYS A 316 -1.52 10.21 -0.78
N SER A 317 -1.02 11.44 -0.87
CA SER A 317 0.07 11.84 -1.73
C SER A 317 1.41 11.17 -1.34
N PRO A 318 2.20 10.72 -2.33
CA PRO A 318 3.62 10.45 -2.13
C PRO A 318 4.36 11.66 -1.55
N PHE A 319 5.34 11.41 -0.69
CA PHE A 319 6.09 12.43 0.05
C PHE A 319 5.29 13.23 1.08
N SER A 320 4.02 12.91 1.33
CA SER A 320 3.30 13.46 2.48
C SER A 320 3.85 12.90 3.80
N VAL A 321 3.65 13.64 4.88
CA VAL A 321 4.04 13.25 6.24
C VAL A 321 2.87 12.56 6.90
N HIS A 322 3.09 11.44 7.57
CA HIS A 322 2.04 10.80 8.37
C HIS A 322 1.97 11.45 9.76
N PRO A 323 0.87 12.15 10.12
CA PRO A 323 0.84 13.04 11.29
C PRO A 323 0.93 12.33 12.65
N LYS A 324 0.66 11.03 12.72
CA LYS A 324 0.83 10.25 13.97
C LYS A 324 2.20 9.57 14.13
N THR A 325 2.96 9.41 13.03
CA THR A 325 4.22 8.65 13.05
C THR A 325 5.41 9.50 12.64
N GLY A 326 5.16 10.68 12.06
CA GLY A 326 6.17 11.56 11.46
C GLY A 326 6.78 10.99 10.18
N ARG A 327 6.50 9.74 9.80
CA ARG A 327 7.14 9.07 8.65
C ARG A 327 6.72 9.68 7.34
N ILE A 328 7.66 9.76 6.40
CA ILE A 328 7.40 10.22 5.04
C ILE A 328 6.83 9.06 4.20
N SER A 329 5.81 9.35 3.38
CA SER A 329 5.28 8.42 2.38
C SER A 329 6.23 8.26 1.20
N VAL A 330 7.31 7.51 1.40
CA VAL A 330 8.37 7.31 0.40
C VAL A 330 7.98 6.31 -0.69
N PRO A 331 8.41 6.51 -1.94
CA PRO A 331 8.40 5.46 -2.95
C PRO A 331 9.16 4.20 -2.50
N ILE A 332 8.70 3.03 -2.93
CA ILE A 332 9.32 1.73 -2.65
C ILE A 332 10.02 1.24 -3.92
N ASP A 333 11.33 0.96 -3.81
CA ASP A 333 12.10 0.34 -4.89
C ASP A 333 11.71 -1.14 -5.05
N LEU A 334 11.08 -1.47 -6.18
CA LEU A 334 10.65 -2.82 -6.50
C LEU A 334 11.79 -3.84 -6.63
N GLN A 335 13.02 -3.40 -6.94
CA GLN A 335 14.18 -4.30 -6.98
C GLN A 335 14.66 -4.70 -5.59
N LYS A 336 14.32 -3.90 -4.56
CA LYS A 336 14.73 -4.09 -3.17
C LYS A 336 13.54 -4.27 -2.23
N VAL A 337 12.40 -4.75 -2.75
CA VAL A 337 11.15 -4.86 -1.98
C VAL A 337 11.30 -5.71 -0.71
N ASP A 338 12.10 -6.78 -0.73
CA ASP A 338 12.35 -7.62 0.45
C ASP A 338 13.21 -6.94 1.52
N GLN A 339 13.92 -5.88 1.14
CA GLN A 339 14.77 -5.09 2.03
C GLN A 339 14.04 -3.85 2.58
N PHE A 340 12.82 -3.58 2.11
CA PHE A 340 12.06 -2.43 2.58
C PHE A 340 11.59 -2.64 4.02
N ASP A 341 12.11 -1.81 4.92
CA ASP A 341 11.75 -1.82 6.34
C ASP A 341 10.97 -0.54 6.72
N PRO A 342 9.67 -0.64 7.08
CA PRO A 342 8.87 0.52 7.45
C PRO A 342 9.39 1.21 8.72
N PHE A 343 10.18 0.53 9.56
CA PHE A 343 10.72 1.07 10.80
C PHE A 343 11.93 1.96 10.59
N THR A 344 12.64 1.82 9.46
CA THR A 344 13.80 2.66 9.09
C THR A 344 13.43 3.81 8.15
N VAL A 345 12.20 3.85 7.63
CA VAL A 345 11.70 4.98 6.82
C VAL A 345 11.88 6.29 7.58
N PRO A 346 12.46 7.34 6.94
CA PRO A 346 12.73 8.60 7.59
C PRO A 346 11.47 9.24 8.17
N THR A 347 11.61 9.81 9.37
CA THR A 347 10.62 10.72 9.95
C THR A 347 10.98 12.15 9.60
N ILE A 348 9.98 13.04 9.58
CA ILE A 348 10.18 14.47 9.38
C ILE A 348 11.16 15.05 10.40
N SER A 349 11.08 14.66 11.68
CA SER A 349 12.05 15.11 12.70
C SER A 349 13.48 14.69 12.35
N SER A 350 13.70 13.44 11.91
CA SER A 350 15.04 12.96 11.57
C SER A 350 15.67 13.73 10.40
N ILE A 351 14.92 13.94 9.32
CA ILE A 351 15.45 14.64 8.13
C ILE A 351 15.59 16.15 8.34
N CYS A 352 14.77 16.74 9.22
CA CYS A 352 14.94 18.15 9.63
C CYS A 352 16.18 18.33 10.51
N HIS A 353 16.42 17.44 11.48
CA HIS A 353 17.65 17.48 12.29
C HIS A 353 18.91 17.28 11.44
N GLU A 354 18.88 16.37 10.45
CA GLU A 354 19.99 16.20 9.50
C GLU A 354 20.24 17.48 8.70
N LEU A 355 19.18 18.19 8.28
CA LEU A 355 19.30 19.44 7.53
C LEU A 355 19.95 20.56 8.37
N ASP A 356 19.61 20.65 9.65
CA ASP A 356 20.17 21.66 10.56
C ASP A 356 21.64 21.36 10.90
N ALA A 357 21.96 20.10 11.22
CA ALA A 357 23.32 19.67 11.54
C ALA A 357 24.32 19.90 10.38
N VAL A 358 23.85 19.75 9.15
CA VAL A 358 24.68 20.02 7.97
C VAL A 358 24.80 21.53 7.71
N SER A 359 23.75 22.31 8.00
CA SER A 359 23.80 23.78 7.91
C SER A 359 24.80 24.38 8.91
N THR A 360 24.94 23.81 10.11
CA THR A 360 25.90 24.27 11.13
C THR A 360 27.36 23.91 10.84
N ASN A 361 27.62 22.84 10.08
CA ASN A 361 28.98 22.42 9.73
C ASN A 361 29.58 23.20 8.56
N ASP A 362 28.73 23.90 7.78
CA ASP A 362 29.14 24.66 6.59
C ASP A 362 29.21 26.19 6.82
N GLU A 363 29.04 26.67 8.06
CA GLU A 363 29.26 28.10 8.40
C GLU A 363 30.73 28.58 8.18
N GLY A 364 31.61 27.71 7.69
CA GLY A 364 33.00 28.02 7.30
C GLY A 364 33.34 27.92 5.81
N LYS A 365 32.38 27.65 4.90
CA LYS A 365 32.66 27.56 3.45
C LYS A 365 31.64 28.37 2.63
N GLU A 366 32.13 29.33 1.84
CA GLU A 366 31.32 30.20 0.99
C GLU A 366 30.46 29.43 -0.04
N GLY A 367 29.15 29.71 -0.05
CA GLY A 367 28.36 30.01 -1.26
C GLY A 367 27.84 28.87 -2.15
N ASN A 368 26.50 28.69 -2.14
CA ASN A 368 25.61 28.04 -3.13
C ASN A 368 25.84 26.58 -3.55
N GLU A 369 27.07 26.08 -3.69
CA GLU A 369 27.33 24.70 -4.10
C GLU A 369 27.04 23.70 -2.96
N ALA A 370 27.46 24.04 -1.73
CA ALA A 370 27.18 23.24 -0.54
C ALA A 370 25.67 23.06 -0.30
N GLU A 371 24.87 24.14 -0.38
CA GLU A 371 23.41 24.03 -0.19
C GLU A 371 22.71 23.17 -1.26
N SER A 372 23.30 23.06 -2.46
CA SER A 372 22.81 22.22 -3.55
C SER A 372 23.13 20.74 -3.33
N ASP A 373 24.34 20.42 -2.86
CA ASP A 373 24.76 19.05 -2.52
C ASP A 373 24.03 18.50 -1.29
N ILE A 374 23.74 19.35 -0.31
CA ILE A 374 22.95 19.01 0.89
C ILE A 374 21.52 18.64 0.51
N LYS A 375 20.88 19.48 -0.31
CA LYS A 375 19.56 19.17 -0.89
C LYS A 375 19.62 17.88 -1.70
N HIS A 376 20.73 17.60 -2.39
CA HIS A 376 20.88 16.39 -3.20
C HIS A 376 21.03 15.12 -2.36
N ARG A 377 21.71 15.19 -1.21
CA ARG A 377 21.99 14.04 -0.33
C ARG A 377 20.78 13.66 0.52
N THR A 378 20.11 14.62 1.15
CA THR A 378 18.90 14.38 1.96
C THR A 378 17.68 14.07 1.08
N ARG A 379 17.58 14.68 -0.12
CA ARG A 379 16.57 14.24 -1.12
C ARG A 379 16.93 12.90 -1.75
N GLY A 380 18.21 12.55 -1.87
CA GLY A 380 18.64 11.23 -2.33
C GLY A 380 18.11 10.09 -1.44
N THR A 381 17.93 10.34 -0.14
CA THR A 381 17.29 9.41 0.80
C THR A 381 15.77 9.26 0.60
N LEU A 382 15.11 10.24 -0.02
CA LEU A 382 13.66 10.25 -0.28
C LEU A 382 13.32 9.87 -1.73
N ILE A 383 14.20 10.20 -2.68
CA ILE A 383 14.04 10.06 -4.12
C ILE A 383 15.05 9.01 -4.57
N TYR A 384 14.66 7.73 -4.45
CA TYR A 384 15.41 6.61 -5.02
C TYR A 384 15.09 6.43 -6.51
#